data_AF-A0A6J6JUP5-F1
#
_entry.id   AF-A0A6J6JUP5-F1
#
_cell.length_a   1.000
_cell.length_b   1.000
_cell.length_c   1.000
_cell.angle_alpha   90.00
_cell.angle_beta   90.00
_cell.angle_gamma   90.00
#
_symmetry.space_group_name_H-M   'P 1'
#
loop_
_entity.id
_entity.type
_entity.pdbx_description
1 polymer ?
#
loop_
_entity_poly.entity_id
_entity_poly.type
_entity_poly.pdbx_seq_one_letter_code
_entity_poly.pdbx_strand_id
1 'polypeptide(L)'
;MLVGFFLALLCFGMNPAGLADPWNPEFVILAVFATAIASWRVIFGDRVAAVPLVLIGSFAVQCHVGSALPVALLIAIAALALVVRSVRGTNRSHDRRTALIAAVVAVVCWIPPIIEQFIHSPGNLRLIYGFLRNPPLATTGFATGVRIMFRFLSIPGNWVRGTEPTLINSAINTSGWAIPWALLALCVAAWWAWRKRWRNELALCGIAGALVFTGAIAASRIVGTPSPYLLRWMWSIAAVTWLAVAAVALRQIALSRFGRRHANNLVVVATILVLVTMLVRGVNLTPLRLSNSWTRAIAALTPPALDAIKELPGPIYLGDGYGLDGSAGLDLLARAEEVGIDVRRGPSWAYIYGDNRTIERSQAASEVLFLTESARLETQSDPYYREIFTYDPLSPDQRAEFDALVAKHAGFDHPAGLSPAAIARGQEQLLEKWVQTELAAKSPSADFKRYLKLLLDGPVVSIFVSNGPPR
;
A
#
# COMPACT_ATOMS: atom_id res chain seq x y z
N MET A 1 0.00 -25.02 -12.95
CA MET A 1 1.46 -24.76 -12.97
C MET A 1 1.76 -23.31 -13.30
N LEU A 2 1.41 -22.80 -14.49
CA LEU A 2 1.75 -21.40 -14.86
C LEU A 2 1.18 -20.34 -13.91
N VAL A 3 -0.08 -20.49 -13.46
CA VAL A 3 -0.66 -19.60 -12.44
C VAL A 3 0.17 -19.61 -11.14
N GLY A 4 0.62 -20.80 -10.71
CA GLY A 4 1.45 -20.96 -9.52
C GLY A 4 2.82 -20.29 -9.65
N PHE A 5 3.42 -20.32 -10.85
CA PHE A 5 4.65 -19.59 -11.14
C PHE A 5 4.47 -18.07 -10.95
N PHE A 6 3.40 -17.49 -11.49
CA PHE A 6 3.14 -16.06 -11.34
C PHE A 6 2.74 -15.67 -9.91
N LEU A 7 2.04 -16.56 -9.19
CA LEU A 7 1.80 -16.39 -7.77
C LEU A 7 3.11 -16.37 -6.97
N ALA A 8 4.04 -17.29 -7.27
CA ALA A 8 5.36 -17.31 -6.64
C ALA A 8 6.17 -16.05 -6.96
N LEU A 9 6.10 -15.53 -8.20
CA LEU A 9 6.73 -14.27 -8.57
C LEU A 9 6.13 -13.06 -7.84
N LEU A 10 4.81 -13.01 -7.66
CA LEU A 10 4.17 -11.96 -6.86
C LEU A 10 4.62 -12.05 -5.40
N CYS A 11 4.62 -13.23 -4.80
CA CYS A 11 5.11 -13.43 -3.43
C CYS A 11 6.59 -13.06 -3.29
N PHE A 12 7.40 -13.37 -4.30
CA PHE A 12 8.80 -12.98 -4.37
C PHE A 12 8.96 -11.45 -4.42
N GLY A 13 8.15 -10.77 -5.24
CA GLY A 13 8.16 -9.31 -5.34
C GLY A 13 7.64 -8.62 -4.08
N MET A 14 6.61 -9.15 -3.42
CA MET A 14 6.09 -8.63 -2.15
C MET A 14 7.13 -8.75 -1.03
N ASN A 15 8.09 -9.68 -1.16
CA ASN A 15 9.06 -10.05 -0.12
C ASN A 15 8.34 -10.63 1.14
N PRO A 16 8.92 -11.59 1.88
CA PRO A 16 8.24 -12.13 3.06
C PRO A 16 7.81 -11.10 4.12
N ALA A 17 8.46 -9.93 4.19
CA ALA A 17 7.99 -8.84 5.03
C ALA A 17 6.62 -8.28 4.61
N GLY A 18 6.37 -8.08 3.30
CA GLY A 18 5.06 -7.64 2.80
C GLY A 18 3.98 -8.71 2.96
N LEU A 19 4.35 -9.99 2.91
CA LEU A 19 3.43 -11.09 3.20
C LEU A 19 3.05 -11.19 4.69
N ALA A 20 3.92 -10.72 5.58
CA ALA A 20 3.69 -10.70 7.03
C ALA A 20 3.04 -9.40 7.50
N ASP A 21 3.01 -8.37 6.65
CA ASP A 21 2.42 -7.06 6.95
C ASP A 21 0.89 -7.16 6.85
N PRO A 22 0.15 -6.99 7.96
CA PRO A 22 -1.30 -7.08 7.97
C PRO A 22 -2.00 -5.87 7.32
N TRP A 23 -1.27 -5.01 6.62
CA TRP A 23 -1.82 -3.82 6.00
C TRP A 23 -2.63 -4.10 4.72
N ASN A 24 -3.74 -3.39 4.56
CA ASN A 24 -4.70 -3.64 3.48
C ASN A 24 -4.15 -3.52 2.04
N PRO A 25 -3.12 -2.69 1.72
CA PRO A 25 -2.52 -2.62 0.39
C PRO A 25 -1.74 -3.88 -0.01
N GLU A 26 -1.30 -4.69 0.95
CA GLU A 26 -0.58 -5.94 0.69
C GLU A 26 -1.54 -7.08 0.34
N PHE A 27 -2.58 -7.29 1.14
CA PHE A 27 -3.55 -8.38 0.91
C PHE A 27 -4.34 -8.25 -0.39
N VAL A 28 -4.66 -7.02 -0.79
CA VAL A 28 -5.45 -6.80 -2.01
C VAL A 28 -4.70 -7.28 -3.26
N ILE A 29 -3.36 -7.32 -3.26
CA ILE A 29 -2.57 -7.81 -4.40
C ILE A 29 -3.00 -9.24 -4.75
N LEU A 30 -2.87 -10.16 -3.79
CA LEU A 30 -3.21 -11.57 -4.02
C LEU A 30 -4.70 -11.76 -4.29
N ALA A 31 -5.56 -10.96 -3.65
CA ALA A 31 -7.01 -11.02 -3.88
C ALA A 31 -7.41 -10.61 -5.31
N VAL A 32 -6.86 -9.51 -5.85
CA VAL A 32 -7.11 -9.08 -7.24
C VAL A 32 -6.58 -10.12 -8.23
N PHE A 33 -5.39 -10.68 -7.97
CA PHE A 33 -4.82 -11.74 -8.81
C PHE A 33 -5.73 -12.98 -8.83
N ALA A 34 -6.11 -13.48 -7.66
CA ALA A 34 -7.00 -14.64 -7.54
C ALA A 34 -8.38 -14.40 -8.17
N THR A 35 -8.94 -13.19 -8.04
CA THR A 35 -10.19 -12.78 -8.69
C THR A 35 -10.07 -12.84 -10.22
N ALA A 36 -8.97 -12.37 -10.80
CA ALA A 36 -8.72 -12.45 -12.24
C ALA A 36 -8.63 -13.89 -12.74
N ILE A 37 -7.92 -14.76 -12.01
CA ILE A 37 -7.84 -16.19 -12.32
C ILE A 37 -9.21 -16.86 -12.20
N ALA A 38 -9.95 -16.61 -11.12
CA ALA A 38 -11.26 -17.18 -10.92
C ALA A 38 -12.25 -16.74 -12.02
N SER A 39 -12.21 -15.47 -12.42
CA SER A 39 -13.01 -14.95 -13.54
C SER A 39 -12.68 -15.69 -14.85
N TRP A 40 -11.40 -15.85 -15.17
CA TRP A 40 -10.96 -16.63 -16.33
C TRP A 40 -11.46 -18.08 -16.30
N ARG A 41 -11.37 -18.74 -15.14
CA ARG A 41 -11.82 -20.13 -14.95
C ARG A 41 -13.34 -20.27 -15.17
N VAL A 42 -14.14 -19.34 -14.66
CA VAL A 42 -15.60 -19.32 -14.84
C VAL A 42 -15.98 -19.21 -16.32
N ILE A 43 -15.31 -18.32 -17.07
CA ILE A 43 -15.54 -18.15 -18.51
C ILE A 43 -15.35 -19.48 -19.26
N PHE A 44 -14.39 -20.31 -18.84
CA PHE A 44 -14.08 -21.60 -19.49
C PHE A 44 -14.78 -22.83 -18.91
N GLY A 45 -15.80 -22.65 -18.06
CA GLY A 45 -16.63 -23.78 -17.64
C GLY A 45 -16.44 -24.20 -16.19
N ASP A 46 -15.44 -23.68 -15.49
CA ASP A 46 -15.17 -24.04 -14.10
C ASP A 46 -16.20 -23.38 -13.18
N ARG A 47 -17.18 -24.17 -12.78
CA ARG A 47 -18.29 -23.73 -11.93
C ARG A 47 -17.82 -23.45 -10.50
N VAL A 48 -16.86 -24.23 -10.02
CA VAL A 48 -16.36 -24.10 -8.64
C VAL A 48 -15.70 -22.73 -8.47
N ALA A 49 -15.03 -22.23 -9.50
CA ALA A 49 -14.38 -20.91 -9.50
C ALA A 49 -15.35 -19.73 -9.32
N ALA A 50 -16.66 -19.88 -9.54
CA ALA A 50 -17.62 -18.78 -9.38
C ALA A 50 -17.77 -18.36 -7.91
N VAL A 51 -17.65 -19.29 -6.97
CA VAL A 51 -17.75 -19.00 -5.53
C VAL A 51 -16.52 -18.24 -5.02
N PRO A 52 -15.27 -18.71 -5.23
CA PRO A 52 -14.07 -17.94 -4.92
C PRO A 52 -14.02 -16.59 -5.63
N LEU A 53 -14.50 -16.49 -6.89
CA LEU A 53 -14.56 -15.22 -7.61
C LEU A 53 -15.34 -14.15 -6.83
N VAL A 54 -16.54 -14.49 -6.36
CA VAL A 54 -17.40 -13.55 -5.63
C VAL A 54 -16.85 -13.29 -4.22
N LEU A 55 -16.41 -14.34 -3.52
CA LEU A 55 -15.88 -14.24 -2.16
C LEU A 55 -14.62 -13.36 -2.13
N ILE A 56 -13.61 -13.72 -2.93
CA ILE A 56 -12.32 -13.03 -2.96
C ILE A 56 -12.47 -11.67 -3.65
N GLY A 57 -13.33 -11.55 -4.66
CA GLY A 57 -13.64 -10.26 -5.27
C GLY A 57 -14.28 -9.30 -4.26
N SER A 58 -15.25 -9.76 -3.48
CA SER A 58 -15.86 -8.93 -2.42
C SER A 58 -14.83 -8.51 -1.38
N PHE A 59 -13.97 -9.44 -0.94
CA PHE A 59 -12.85 -9.13 -0.07
C PHE A 59 -11.91 -8.08 -0.68
N ALA A 60 -11.52 -8.19 -1.95
CA ALA A 60 -10.64 -7.22 -2.61
C ALA A 60 -11.23 -5.80 -2.62
N VAL A 61 -12.52 -5.67 -2.96
CA VAL A 61 -13.22 -4.38 -2.99
C VAL A 61 -13.31 -3.76 -1.59
N GLN A 62 -13.67 -4.56 -0.58
CA GLN A 62 -13.81 -4.10 0.80
C GLN A 62 -12.46 -3.81 1.46
N CYS A 63 -11.40 -4.54 1.08
CA CYS A 63 -10.03 -4.33 1.56
C CYS A 63 -9.40 -3.05 0.98
N HIS A 64 -9.67 -2.73 -0.29
CA HIS A 64 -9.10 -1.56 -0.93
C HIS A 64 -9.97 -1.05 -2.09
N VAL A 65 -10.63 0.09 -1.88
CA VAL A 65 -11.61 0.68 -2.82
C VAL A 65 -11.05 0.96 -4.22
N GLY A 66 -9.73 1.22 -4.34
CA GLY A 66 -9.07 1.38 -5.64
C GLY A 66 -9.24 0.17 -6.58
N SER A 67 -9.46 -1.02 -6.03
CA SER A 67 -9.68 -2.25 -6.81
C SER A 67 -11.13 -2.46 -7.25
N ALA A 68 -12.07 -1.63 -6.79
CA ALA A 68 -13.51 -1.81 -7.00
C ALA A 68 -13.89 -1.93 -8.48
N LEU A 69 -13.42 -0.99 -9.30
CA LEU A 69 -13.71 -0.95 -10.73
C LEU A 69 -13.18 -2.20 -11.49
N PRO A 70 -11.88 -2.56 -11.42
CA PRO A 70 -11.39 -3.77 -12.07
C PRO A 70 -12.06 -5.04 -11.58
N VAL A 71 -12.27 -5.18 -10.27
CA VAL A 71 -12.92 -6.37 -9.70
C VAL A 71 -14.39 -6.49 -10.13
N ALA A 72 -15.15 -5.39 -10.10
CA ALA A 72 -16.53 -5.37 -10.57
C ALA A 72 -16.61 -5.78 -12.06
N LEU A 73 -15.69 -5.32 -12.89
CA LEU A 73 -15.62 -5.73 -14.30
C LEU A 73 -15.34 -7.23 -14.45
N LEU A 74 -14.40 -7.78 -13.69
CA LEU A 74 -14.10 -9.22 -13.70
C LEU A 74 -15.30 -10.08 -13.29
N ILE A 75 -16.02 -9.66 -12.26
CA ILE A 75 -17.25 -10.32 -11.79
C ILE A 75 -18.33 -10.21 -12.87
N ALA A 76 -18.52 -9.04 -13.47
CA ALA A 76 -19.52 -8.84 -14.53
C ALA A 76 -19.26 -9.72 -15.76
N ILE A 77 -18.01 -9.80 -16.23
CA ILE A 77 -17.64 -10.65 -17.38
C ILE A 77 -17.92 -12.13 -17.08
N ALA A 78 -17.52 -12.61 -15.90
CA ALA A 78 -17.75 -14.00 -15.50
C ALA A 78 -19.23 -14.31 -15.27
N ALA A 79 -19.98 -13.39 -14.66
CA ALA A 79 -21.42 -13.50 -14.47
C ALA A 79 -22.14 -13.57 -15.82
N LEU A 80 -21.78 -12.72 -16.78
CA LEU A 80 -22.32 -12.76 -18.14
C LEU A 80 -22.03 -14.12 -18.81
N ALA A 81 -20.79 -14.63 -18.71
CA ALA A 81 -20.45 -15.93 -19.25
C ALA A 81 -21.26 -17.07 -18.61
N LEU A 82 -21.47 -17.03 -17.29
CA LEU A 82 -22.27 -18.00 -16.55
C LEU A 82 -23.76 -17.92 -16.94
N VAL A 83 -24.31 -16.71 -17.07
CA VAL A 83 -25.70 -16.48 -17.51
C VAL A 83 -25.91 -17.00 -18.93
N VAL A 84 -25.03 -16.66 -19.87
CA VAL A 84 -25.12 -17.13 -21.27
C VAL A 84 -25.10 -18.66 -21.31
N ARG A 85 -24.23 -19.31 -20.53
CA ARG A 85 -24.16 -20.78 -20.44
C ARG A 85 -25.38 -21.39 -19.76
N SER A 86 -25.95 -20.73 -18.75
CA SER A 86 -27.17 -21.18 -18.07
C SER A 86 -28.42 -21.13 -18.96
N VAL A 87 -28.40 -20.31 -20.02
CA VAL A 87 -29.49 -20.18 -20.99
C VAL A 87 -29.26 -21.06 -22.21
N ARG A 88 -28.02 -21.11 -22.73
CA ARG A 88 -27.71 -21.74 -24.03
C ARG A 88 -26.98 -23.08 -23.91
N GLY A 89 -26.36 -23.39 -22.79
CA GLY A 89 -25.55 -24.59 -22.60
C GLY A 89 -26.35 -25.87 -22.43
N THR A 90 -25.67 -27.02 -22.46
CA THR A 90 -26.26 -28.35 -22.21
C THR A 90 -26.45 -28.62 -20.71
N ASN A 91 -25.61 -28.02 -19.85
CA ASN A 91 -25.60 -28.22 -18.39
C ASN A 91 -26.25 -27.07 -17.60
N ARG A 92 -27.41 -26.58 -18.09
CA ARG A 92 -28.09 -25.37 -17.56
C ARG A 92 -28.41 -25.45 -16.07
N SER A 93 -28.88 -26.60 -15.59
CA SER A 93 -29.24 -26.79 -14.18
C SER A 93 -28.04 -26.56 -13.25
N HIS A 94 -26.88 -27.13 -13.59
CA HIS A 94 -25.65 -26.95 -12.82
C HIS A 94 -25.16 -25.48 -12.85
N ASP A 95 -25.27 -24.82 -14.01
CA ASP A 95 -24.88 -23.41 -14.15
C ASP A 95 -25.81 -22.48 -13.35
N ARG A 96 -27.12 -22.75 -13.34
CA ARG A 96 -28.10 -22.03 -12.50
C ARG A 96 -27.86 -22.23 -11.01
N ARG A 97 -27.61 -23.48 -10.58
CA ARG A 97 -27.27 -23.78 -9.18
C ARG A 97 -26.00 -23.04 -8.76
N THR A 98 -24.99 -23.05 -9.62
CA THR A 98 -23.73 -22.33 -9.37
C THR A 98 -23.96 -20.83 -9.25
N ALA A 99 -24.76 -20.25 -10.16
CA ALA A 99 -25.11 -18.83 -10.13
C ALA A 99 -25.88 -18.47 -8.85
N LEU A 100 -26.81 -19.32 -8.41
CA LEU A 100 -27.54 -19.13 -7.16
C LEU A 100 -26.60 -19.17 -5.94
N ILE A 101 -25.70 -20.14 -5.86
CA ILE A 101 -24.72 -20.22 -4.76
C ILE A 101 -23.83 -18.97 -4.75
N ALA A 102 -23.30 -18.57 -5.92
CA ALA A 102 -22.48 -17.35 -6.03
C ALA A 102 -23.26 -16.09 -5.63
N ALA A 103 -24.55 -15.99 -5.99
CA ALA A 103 -25.41 -14.88 -5.58
C ALA A 103 -25.67 -14.87 -4.06
N VAL A 104 -25.92 -16.03 -3.45
CA VAL A 104 -26.06 -16.15 -1.98
C VAL A 104 -24.77 -15.71 -1.29
N VAL A 105 -23.61 -16.16 -1.77
CA VAL A 105 -22.30 -15.74 -1.24
C VAL A 105 -22.11 -14.22 -1.40
N ALA A 106 -22.49 -13.64 -2.54
CA ALA A 106 -22.44 -12.19 -2.73
C ALA A 106 -23.30 -11.46 -1.69
N VAL A 107 -24.55 -11.91 -1.50
CA VAL A 107 -25.44 -11.31 -0.49
C VAL A 107 -24.80 -11.38 0.88
N VAL A 108 -24.34 -12.57 1.31
CA VAL A 108 -23.72 -12.76 2.63
C VAL A 108 -22.50 -11.86 2.83
N CYS A 109 -21.59 -11.78 1.85
CA CYS A 109 -20.39 -10.94 1.93
C CYS A 109 -20.71 -9.44 2.04
N TRP A 110 -21.87 -9.01 1.57
CA TRP A 110 -22.26 -7.60 1.54
C TRP A 110 -23.31 -7.24 2.60
N ILE A 111 -23.75 -8.19 3.44
CA ILE A 111 -24.63 -7.90 4.59
C ILE A 111 -24.04 -6.78 5.46
N PRO A 112 -22.76 -6.80 5.90
CA PRO A 112 -22.25 -5.75 6.80
C PRO A 112 -22.25 -4.35 6.16
N PRO A 113 -21.72 -4.14 4.93
CA PRO A 113 -21.81 -2.83 4.26
C PRO A 113 -23.26 -2.37 4.02
N ILE A 114 -24.19 -3.30 3.74
CA ILE A 114 -25.60 -2.97 3.54
C ILE A 114 -26.23 -2.51 4.86
N ILE A 115 -26.00 -3.25 5.96
CA ILE A 115 -26.49 -2.88 7.29
C ILE A 115 -25.95 -1.51 7.67
N GLU A 116 -24.65 -1.29 7.54
CA GLU A 116 -24.00 -0.02 7.87
C GLU A 116 -24.61 1.14 7.08
N GLN A 117 -24.88 0.94 5.78
CA GLN A 117 -25.49 1.93 4.91
C GLN A 117 -26.88 2.40 5.37
N PHE A 118 -27.61 1.58 6.12
CA PHE A 118 -28.96 1.91 6.64
C PHE A 118 -28.98 2.31 8.12
N ILE A 119 -27.99 1.91 8.91
CA ILE A 119 -27.90 2.27 10.34
C ILE A 119 -27.32 3.67 10.55
N HIS A 120 -26.32 4.06 9.74
CA HIS A 120 -25.67 5.36 9.87
C HIS A 120 -26.17 6.36 8.83
N SER A 121 -26.18 7.65 9.19
CA SER A 121 -26.53 8.74 8.30
C SER A 121 -25.46 9.85 8.36
N PRO A 122 -24.61 10.01 7.31
CA PRO A 122 -24.57 9.21 6.08
C PRO A 122 -23.85 7.86 6.26
N GLY A 123 -24.38 6.79 5.67
CA GLY A 123 -23.68 5.50 5.57
C GLY A 123 -22.47 5.52 4.62
N ASN A 124 -21.61 4.50 4.72
CA ASN A 124 -20.31 4.45 4.03
C ASN A 124 -20.42 4.52 2.51
N LEU A 125 -21.41 3.87 1.88
CA LEU A 125 -21.54 3.93 0.41
C LEU A 125 -21.90 5.35 -0.04
N ARG A 126 -22.69 6.08 0.75
CA ARG A 126 -23.01 7.48 0.48
C ARG A 126 -21.79 8.38 0.64
N LEU A 127 -20.96 8.12 1.65
CA LEU A 127 -19.68 8.83 1.84
C LEU A 127 -18.71 8.58 0.67
N ILE A 128 -18.53 7.32 0.27
CA ILE A 128 -17.67 6.96 -0.88
C ILE A 128 -18.19 7.62 -2.17
N TYR A 129 -19.50 7.55 -2.42
CA TYR A 129 -20.09 8.20 -3.59
C TYR A 129 -19.91 9.73 -3.55
N GLY A 130 -20.13 10.35 -2.39
CA GLY A 130 -19.92 11.78 -2.17
C GLY A 130 -18.47 12.19 -2.48
N PHE A 131 -17.51 11.43 -1.95
CA PHE A 131 -16.08 11.63 -2.19
C PHE A 131 -15.70 11.50 -3.66
N LEU A 132 -16.19 10.46 -4.36
CA LEU A 132 -15.89 10.24 -5.78
C LEU A 132 -16.55 11.28 -6.69
N ARG A 133 -17.70 11.82 -6.29
CA ARG A 133 -18.44 12.83 -7.05
C ARG A 133 -17.87 14.23 -6.85
N ASN A 134 -17.56 14.59 -5.62
CA ASN A 134 -17.06 15.91 -5.23
C ASN A 134 -15.78 15.74 -4.40
N PRO A 135 -14.65 15.41 -5.05
CA PRO A 135 -13.41 15.18 -4.34
C PRO A 135 -12.88 16.49 -3.72
N PRO A 136 -12.32 16.46 -2.50
CA PRO A 136 -11.82 17.66 -1.82
C PRO A 136 -10.56 18.23 -2.48
N LEU A 137 -9.83 17.42 -3.25
CA LEU A 137 -8.64 17.80 -3.99
C LEU A 137 -8.78 17.38 -5.45
N ALA A 138 -7.93 17.96 -6.31
CA ALA A 138 -7.86 17.54 -7.70
C ALA A 138 -7.51 16.05 -7.82
N THR A 139 -8.14 15.39 -8.78
CA THR A 139 -7.76 14.02 -9.15
C THR A 139 -6.48 14.03 -9.98
N THR A 140 -5.73 12.94 -9.91
CA THR A 140 -4.48 12.69 -10.66
C THR A 140 -4.60 12.93 -12.16
N GLY A 141 -5.78 12.69 -12.75
CA GLY A 141 -6.08 12.97 -14.15
C GLY A 141 -5.74 11.80 -15.10
N PHE A 142 -6.40 11.77 -16.26
CA PHE A 142 -6.36 10.61 -17.17
C PHE A 142 -4.94 10.33 -17.72
N ALA A 143 -4.26 11.36 -18.23
CA ALA A 143 -2.92 11.20 -18.79
C ALA A 143 -1.92 10.65 -17.77
N THR A 144 -1.97 11.16 -16.54
CA THR A 144 -1.14 10.68 -15.43
C THR A 144 -1.50 9.26 -15.02
N GLY A 145 -2.79 8.92 -14.95
CA GLY A 145 -3.26 7.56 -14.67
C GLY A 145 -2.75 6.53 -15.70
N VAL A 146 -2.75 6.88 -16.99
CA VAL A 146 -2.16 6.04 -18.05
C VAL A 146 -0.65 5.89 -17.85
N ARG A 147 0.08 6.98 -17.56
CA ARG A 147 1.53 6.91 -17.28
C ARG A 147 1.84 6.02 -16.10
N ILE A 148 1.06 6.12 -15.01
CA ILE A 148 1.17 5.24 -13.84
C ILE A 148 1.01 3.78 -14.27
N MET A 149 -0.06 3.45 -15.00
CA MET A 149 -0.29 2.09 -15.46
C MET A 149 0.85 1.58 -16.35
N PHE A 150 1.36 2.41 -17.27
CA PHE A 150 2.48 2.05 -18.15
C PHE A 150 3.75 1.69 -17.38
N ARG A 151 3.99 2.30 -16.22
CA ARG A 151 5.16 2.00 -15.40
C ARG A 151 5.06 0.64 -14.74
N PHE A 152 3.89 0.25 -14.25
CA PHE A 152 3.66 -1.12 -13.75
C PHE A 152 3.80 -2.18 -14.85
N LEU A 153 3.58 -1.80 -16.11
CA LEU A 153 3.75 -2.64 -17.29
C LEU A 153 5.15 -2.57 -17.92
N SER A 154 6.05 -1.75 -17.37
CA SER A 154 7.40 -1.55 -17.89
C SER A 154 8.37 -2.63 -17.38
N ILE A 155 9.56 -2.69 -17.99
CA ILE A 155 10.65 -3.58 -17.60
C ILE A 155 11.81 -2.69 -17.10
N PRO A 156 12.38 -3.00 -15.93
CA PRO A 156 12.05 -4.15 -15.08
C PRO A 156 10.77 -3.90 -14.24
N GLY A 157 9.89 -4.89 -14.11
CA GLY A 157 8.61 -4.72 -13.41
C GLY A 157 8.78 -4.59 -11.89
N ASN A 158 8.19 -3.56 -11.28
CA ASN A 158 8.26 -3.34 -9.83
C ASN A 158 7.69 -4.52 -9.03
N TRP A 159 6.69 -5.20 -9.61
CA TRP A 159 6.01 -6.36 -9.04
C TRP A 159 6.87 -7.62 -8.88
N VAL A 160 8.07 -7.68 -9.48
CA VAL A 160 9.06 -8.77 -9.25
C VAL A 160 10.26 -8.27 -8.47
N ARG A 161 10.61 -6.99 -8.59
CA ARG A 161 11.78 -6.41 -7.91
C ARG A 161 11.53 -6.14 -6.43
N GLY A 162 10.28 -5.93 -6.03
CA GLY A 162 9.96 -5.49 -4.67
C GLY A 162 10.45 -4.09 -4.34
N THR A 163 10.83 -3.31 -5.36
CA THR A 163 11.32 -1.95 -5.20
C THR A 163 10.19 -0.98 -5.49
N GLU A 164 9.64 -0.36 -4.44
CA GLU A 164 9.03 0.95 -4.55
C GLU A 164 10.15 1.99 -4.35
N PRO A 165 10.44 2.87 -5.33
CA PRO A 165 11.56 3.80 -5.24
C PRO A 165 11.23 5.00 -4.35
N THR A 166 10.73 4.76 -3.14
CA THR A 166 10.37 5.81 -2.19
C THR A 166 10.54 5.29 -0.77
N LEU A 167 11.46 5.87 -0.01
CA LEU A 167 11.36 5.84 1.44
C LEU A 167 10.04 6.52 1.82
N ILE A 168 9.34 5.95 2.79
CA ILE A 168 8.26 6.55 3.60
C ILE A 168 7.49 7.69 2.91
N ASN A 169 6.28 7.40 2.43
CA ASN A 169 5.29 8.40 1.99
C ASN A 169 5.66 9.34 0.83
N SER A 170 6.81 9.21 0.16
CA SER A 170 7.04 10.01 -1.05
C SER A 170 6.09 9.58 -2.17
N ALA A 171 5.55 10.55 -2.90
CA ALA A 171 4.73 10.33 -4.09
C ALA A 171 5.44 9.45 -5.11
N ILE A 172 4.71 8.61 -5.85
CA ILE A 172 5.28 8.02 -7.07
C ILE A 172 5.63 9.20 -8.00
N ASN A 173 6.91 9.37 -8.32
CA ASN A 173 7.35 10.39 -9.28
C ASN A 173 6.60 10.17 -10.58
N THR A 174 5.55 10.89 -10.96
CA THR A 174 4.74 10.62 -12.16
C THR A 174 5.29 11.23 -13.46
N SER A 175 6.50 11.79 -13.44
CA SER A 175 7.11 12.48 -14.59
C SER A 175 7.64 11.52 -15.66
N GLY A 176 7.56 11.92 -16.93
CA GLY A 176 8.07 11.11 -18.04
C GLY A 176 7.23 9.88 -18.39
N TRP A 177 7.55 9.30 -19.55
CA TRP A 177 6.87 8.10 -20.07
C TRP A 177 7.73 6.86 -19.84
N ALA A 178 7.09 5.77 -19.42
CA ALA A 178 7.69 4.44 -19.42
C ALA A 178 7.13 3.64 -20.61
N ILE A 179 7.98 2.84 -21.25
CA ILE A 179 7.55 1.94 -22.33
C ILE A 179 6.78 0.77 -21.70
N PRO A 180 5.48 0.58 -22.02
CA PRO A 180 4.66 -0.47 -21.43
C PRO A 180 4.90 -1.81 -22.14
N TRP A 181 6.09 -2.39 -21.99
CA TRP A 181 6.49 -3.62 -22.68
C TRP A 181 5.49 -4.77 -22.52
N ALA A 182 4.90 -4.94 -21.33
CA ALA A 182 3.90 -5.96 -21.08
C ALA A 182 2.63 -5.75 -21.93
N LEU A 183 2.20 -4.50 -22.13
CA LEU A 183 1.05 -4.18 -22.98
C LEU A 183 1.34 -4.45 -24.45
N LEU A 184 2.53 -4.06 -24.93
CA LEU A 184 2.95 -4.34 -26.31
C LEU A 184 3.00 -5.86 -26.57
N ALA A 185 3.60 -6.61 -25.65
CA ALA A 185 3.63 -8.07 -25.70
C ALA A 185 2.22 -8.68 -25.62
N LEU A 186 1.32 -8.11 -24.81
CA LEU A 186 -0.07 -8.53 -24.72
C LEU A 186 -0.81 -8.36 -26.05
N CYS A 187 -0.62 -7.23 -26.73
CA CYS A 187 -1.22 -6.98 -28.04
C CYS A 187 -0.76 -8.02 -29.07
N VAL A 188 0.55 -8.33 -29.11
CA VAL A 188 1.11 -9.38 -29.98
C VAL A 188 0.55 -10.75 -29.62
N ALA A 189 0.50 -11.09 -28.33
CA ALA A 189 -0.03 -12.36 -27.85
C ALA A 189 -1.52 -12.54 -28.17
N ALA A 190 -2.33 -11.49 -27.99
CA ALA A 190 -3.75 -11.47 -28.34
C ALA A 190 -3.96 -11.66 -29.84
N TRP A 191 -3.22 -10.91 -30.66
CA TRP A 191 -3.26 -11.06 -32.12
C TRP A 191 -2.88 -12.48 -32.55
N TRP A 192 -1.83 -13.05 -31.97
CA TRP A 192 -1.38 -14.41 -32.27
C TRP A 192 -2.43 -15.47 -31.86
N ALA A 193 -2.97 -15.36 -30.66
CA ALA A 193 -4.02 -16.26 -30.16
C ALA A 193 -5.28 -16.18 -31.02
N TRP A 194 -5.66 -14.98 -31.47
CA TRP A 194 -6.76 -14.78 -32.41
C TRP A 194 -6.50 -15.46 -33.76
N ARG A 195 -5.32 -15.24 -34.36
CA ARG A 195 -4.91 -15.89 -35.62
C ARG A 195 -4.94 -17.41 -35.53
N LYS A 196 -4.53 -17.97 -34.38
CA LYS A 196 -4.53 -19.42 -34.12
C LYS A 196 -5.86 -19.97 -33.57
N ARG A 197 -6.87 -19.11 -33.40
CA ARG A 197 -8.19 -19.46 -32.82
C ARG A 197 -8.11 -20.08 -31.42
N TRP A 198 -7.11 -19.69 -30.65
CA TRP A 198 -6.87 -20.13 -29.28
C TRP A 198 -7.77 -19.36 -28.31
N ARG A 199 -9.05 -19.74 -28.27
CA ARG A 199 -10.10 -19.03 -27.51
C ARG A 199 -9.76 -18.87 -26.03
N ASN A 200 -9.14 -19.88 -25.42
CA ASN A 200 -8.77 -19.88 -24.01
C ASN A 200 -7.76 -18.79 -23.68
N GLU A 201 -6.69 -18.73 -24.45
CA GLU A 201 -5.59 -17.78 -24.28
C GLU A 201 -6.02 -16.38 -24.71
N LEU A 202 -6.82 -16.26 -25.78
CA LEU A 202 -7.38 -14.97 -26.21
C LEU A 202 -8.28 -14.34 -25.14
N ALA A 203 -9.11 -15.13 -24.46
CA ALA A 203 -9.94 -14.64 -23.36
C ALA A 203 -9.09 -14.19 -22.15
N LEU A 204 -8.00 -14.90 -21.84
CA LEU A 204 -7.05 -14.47 -20.81
C LEU A 204 -6.39 -13.14 -21.21
N CYS A 205 -6.02 -12.95 -22.48
CA CYS A 205 -5.55 -11.67 -22.98
C CYS A 205 -6.61 -10.56 -22.86
N GLY A 206 -7.87 -10.88 -23.13
CA GLY A 206 -9.00 -9.95 -22.97
C GLY A 206 -9.19 -9.51 -21.52
N ILE A 207 -9.12 -10.45 -20.56
CA ILE A 207 -9.14 -10.15 -19.12
C ILE A 207 -7.98 -9.23 -18.74
N ALA A 208 -6.76 -9.55 -19.18
CA ALA A 208 -5.60 -8.71 -18.90
C ALA A 208 -5.76 -7.29 -19.48
N GLY A 209 -6.27 -7.16 -20.71
CA GLY A 209 -6.53 -5.86 -21.34
C GLY A 209 -7.61 -5.06 -20.59
N ALA A 210 -8.69 -5.71 -20.16
CA ALA A 210 -9.74 -5.11 -19.36
C ALA A 210 -9.21 -4.59 -18.00
N LEU A 211 -8.34 -5.37 -17.36
CA LEU A 211 -7.66 -4.96 -16.12
C LEU A 211 -6.72 -3.77 -16.33
N VAL A 212 -5.91 -3.78 -17.39
CA VAL A 212 -5.03 -2.63 -17.71
C VAL A 212 -5.86 -1.36 -17.93
N PHE A 213 -6.97 -1.46 -18.67
CA PHE A 213 -7.83 -0.32 -18.94
C PHE A 213 -8.49 0.23 -17.67
N THR A 214 -9.13 -0.64 -16.88
CA THR A 214 -9.78 -0.24 -15.61
C THR A 214 -8.77 0.20 -14.55
N GLY A 215 -7.57 -0.37 -14.54
CA GLY A 215 -6.45 0.07 -13.71
C GLY A 215 -6.02 1.50 -14.01
N ALA A 216 -5.88 1.86 -15.30
CA ALA A 216 -5.56 3.23 -15.71
C ALA A 216 -6.67 4.23 -15.32
N ILE A 217 -7.95 3.83 -15.44
CA ILE A 217 -9.08 4.64 -14.99
C ILE A 217 -9.03 4.83 -13.46
N ALA A 218 -8.84 3.77 -12.69
CA ALA A 218 -8.72 3.85 -11.23
C ALA A 218 -7.57 4.78 -10.82
N ALA A 219 -6.40 4.64 -11.45
CA ALA A 219 -5.24 5.52 -11.23
C ALA A 219 -5.57 7.00 -11.49
N SER A 220 -6.33 7.28 -12.55
CA SER A 220 -6.70 8.65 -12.92
C SER A 220 -7.59 9.36 -11.91
N ARG A 221 -8.28 8.60 -11.05
CA ARG A 221 -9.27 9.11 -10.10
C ARG A 221 -8.74 9.19 -8.66
N ILE A 222 -7.44 8.93 -8.46
CA ILE A 222 -6.79 9.16 -7.17
C ILE A 222 -6.86 10.64 -6.83
N VAL A 223 -7.39 10.96 -5.65
CA VAL A 223 -7.52 12.31 -5.12
C VAL A 223 -6.23 12.70 -4.41
N GLY A 224 -5.69 13.86 -4.75
CA GLY A 224 -4.40 14.29 -4.22
C GLY A 224 -3.22 13.53 -4.83
N THR A 225 -2.14 13.46 -4.07
CA THR A 225 -0.86 12.92 -4.53
C THR A 225 -0.88 11.38 -4.55
N PRO A 226 -0.50 10.72 -5.66
CA PRO A 226 -0.54 9.26 -5.76
C PRO A 226 0.59 8.62 -4.96
N SER A 227 0.29 8.27 -3.71
CA SER A 227 1.17 7.48 -2.85
C SER A 227 1.28 6.02 -3.32
N PRO A 228 2.43 5.35 -3.11
CA PRO A 228 2.66 3.97 -3.58
C PRO A 228 1.60 2.97 -3.12
N TYR A 229 1.17 3.07 -1.86
CA TYR A 229 0.22 2.13 -1.27
C TYR A 229 -1.14 2.11 -1.98
N LEU A 230 -1.58 3.23 -2.55
CA LEU A 230 -2.84 3.32 -3.31
C LEU A 230 -2.82 2.50 -4.61
N LEU A 231 -1.62 2.12 -5.07
CA LEU A 231 -1.36 1.57 -6.40
C LEU A 231 -0.78 0.15 -6.36
N ARG A 232 -0.41 -0.37 -5.18
CA ARG A 232 0.21 -1.71 -5.01
C ARG A 232 -0.57 -2.84 -5.69
N TRP A 233 -1.90 -2.82 -5.60
CA TRP A 233 -2.77 -3.81 -6.24
C TRP A 233 -2.63 -3.90 -7.78
N MET A 234 -2.04 -2.90 -8.44
CA MET A 234 -1.74 -2.94 -9.87
C MET A 234 -0.61 -3.92 -10.22
N TRP A 235 0.16 -4.41 -9.23
CA TRP A 235 1.11 -5.49 -9.41
C TRP A 235 0.43 -6.75 -9.95
N SER A 236 -0.79 -7.02 -9.47
CA SER A 236 -1.62 -8.12 -9.93
C SER A 236 -2.04 -7.97 -11.38
N ILE A 237 -2.31 -6.74 -11.83
CA ILE A 237 -2.59 -6.46 -13.25
C ILE A 237 -1.37 -6.81 -14.08
N ALA A 238 -0.18 -6.31 -13.71
CA ALA A 238 1.06 -6.60 -14.42
C ALA A 238 1.37 -8.10 -14.48
N ALA A 239 1.18 -8.82 -13.36
CA ALA A 239 1.35 -10.26 -13.29
C ALA A 239 0.35 -11.01 -14.19
N VAL A 240 -0.92 -10.62 -14.21
CA VAL A 240 -1.94 -11.21 -15.10
C VAL A 240 -1.63 -10.92 -16.57
N THR A 241 -1.14 -9.72 -16.90
CA THR A 241 -0.70 -9.38 -18.26
C THR A 241 0.44 -10.28 -18.72
N TRP A 242 1.49 -10.44 -17.91
CA TRP A 242 2.58 -11.34 -18.25
C TRP A 242 2.18 -12.81 -18.25
N LEU A 243 1.26 -13.23 -17.39
CA LEU A 243 0.66 -14.55 -17.39
C LEU A 243 -0.05 -14.84 -18.72
N ALA A 244 -0.83 -13.88 -19.24
CA ALA A 244 -1.50 -14.02 -20.54
C ALA A 244 -0.51 -14.19 -21.69
N VAL A 245 0.55 -13.35 -21.71
CA VAL A 245 1.64 -13.45 -22.68
C VAL A 245 2.34 -14.80 -22.60
N ALA A 246 2.69 -15.24 -21.39
CA ALA A 246 3.36 -16.52 -21.16
C ALA A 246 2.47 -17.71 -21.54
N ALA A 247 1.15 -17.63 -21.32
CA ALA A 247 0.22 -18.68 -21.72
C ALA A 247 0.19 -18.87 -23.24
N VAL A 248 0.15 -17.79 -24.01
CA VAL A 248 0.22 -17.83 -25.48
C VAL A 248 1.58 -18.38 -25.94
N ALA A 249 2.68 -17.90 -25.36
CA ALA A 249 4.02 -18.35 -25.72
C ALA A 249 4.22 -19.85 -25.42
N LEU A 250 3.83 -20.31 -24.23
CA LEU A 250 3.91 -21.72 -23.85
C LEU A 250 3.04 -22.60 -24.73
N ARG A 251 1.85 -22.15 -25.10
CA ARG A 251 1.00 -22.88 -26.04
C ARG A 251 1.67 -23.01 -27.41
N GLN A 252 2.33 -21.96 -27.90
CA GLN A 252 3.09 -22.01 -29.14
C GLN A 252 4.29 -22.96 -29.04
N ILE A 253 5.03 -22.93 -27.93
CA ILE A 253 6.16 -23.83 -27.68
C ILE A 253 5.68 -25.29 -27.62
N ALA A 254 4.55 -25.57 -26.96
CA ALA A 254 3.97 -26.90 -26.82
C ALA A 254 3.58 -27.56 -28.15
N LEU A 255 3.43 -26.79 -29.23
CA LEU A 255 3.23 -27.35 -30.58
C LEU A 255 4.49 -27.99 -31.16
N SER A 256 5.68 -27.59 -30.71
CA SER A 256 6.96 -28.19 -31.14
C SER A 256 7.18 -29.57 -30.49
N ARG A 257 8.01 -30.42 -31.11
CA ARG A 257 8.36 -31.75 -30.55
C ARG A 257 9.00 -31.64 -29.16
N PHE A 258 9.90 -30.66 -28.98
CA PHE A 258 10.56 -30.38 -27.72
C PHE A 258 9.56 -29.87 -26.67
N GLY A 259 8.76 -28.85 -27.00
CA GLY A 259 7.82 -28.25 -26.07
C GLY A 259 6.72 -29.22 -25.62
N ARG A 260 6.26 -30.12 -26.50
CA ARG A 260 5.28 -31.15 -26.12
C ARG A 260 5.78 -32.04 -24.97
N ARG A 261 7.08 -32.31 -24.92
CA ARG A 261 7.72 -33.12 -23.86
C ARG A 261 8.09 -32.30 -22.64
N HIS A 262 8.51 -31.04 -22.83
CA HIS A 262 9.20 -30.28 -21.78
C HIS A 262 8.49 -29.01 -21.29
N ALA A 263 7.41 -28.54 -21.92
CA ALA A 263 6.79 -27.26 -21.54
C ALA A 263 6.36 -27.19 -20.07
N ASN A 264 5.77 -28.27 -19.53
CA ASN A 264 5.43 -28.33 -18.10
C ASN A 264 6.67 -28.32 -17.22
N ASN A 265 7.71 -29.09 -17.59
CA ASN A 265 8.96 -29.16 -16.85
C ASN A 265 9.66 -27.80 -16.81
N LEU A 266 9.62 -27.02 -17.91
CA LEU A 266 10.16 -25.67 -17.95
C LEU A 266 9.48 -24.76 -16.93
N VAL A 267 8.14 -24.81 -16.82
CA VAL A 267 7.39 -24.03 -15.82
C VAL A 267 7.72 -24.50 -14.41
N VAL A 268 7.84 -25.81 -14.17
CA VAL A 268 8.21 -26.36 -12.86
C VAL A 268 9.62 -25.91 -12.47
N VAL A 269 10.60 -26.07 -13.35
CA VAL A 269 11.99 -25.64 -13.11
C VAL A 269 12.05 -24.12 -12.86
N ALA A 270 11.36 -23.31 -13.66
CA ALA A 270 11.29 -21.87 -13.45
C ALA A 270 10.65 -21.53 -12.08
N THR A 271 9.61 -22.26 -11.66
CA THR A 271 8.98 -22.08 -10.35
C THR A 271 9.94 -22.45 -9.23
N ILE A 272 10.63 -23.59 -9.33
CA ILE A 272 11.63 -24.01 -8.34
C ILE A 272 12.75 -22.97 -8.24
N LEU A 273 13.25 -22.45 -9.37
CA LEU A 273 14.27 -21.40 -9.37
C LEU A 273 13.81 -20.13 -8.67
N VAL A 274 12.55 -19.70 -8.87
CA VAL A 274 11.98 -18.54 -8.14
C VAL A 274 11.91 -18.82 -6.64
N LEU A 275 11.40 -19.99 -6.24
CA LEU A 275 11.29 -20.37 -4.83
C LEU A 275 12.65 -20.50 -4.15
N VAL A 276 13.63 -21.11 -4.82
CA VAL A 276 15.02 -21.20 -4.33
C VAL A 276 15.64 -19.82 -4.25
N THR A 277 15.43 -18.94 -5.23
CA THR A 277 15.92 -17.56 -5.19
C THR A 277 15.29 -16.78 -4.04
N MET A 278 13.99 -16.97 -3.78
CA MET A 278 13.29 -16.40 -2.63
C MET A 278 13.91 -16.87 -1.32
N LEU A 279 14.23 -18.16 -1.21
CA LEU A 279 14.88 -18.74 -0.03
C LEU A 279 16.32 -18.20 0.15
N VAL A 280 17.11 -18.15 -0.93
CA VAL A 280 18.53 -17.73 -0.90
C VAL A 280 18.67 -16.24 -0.65
N ARG A 281 17.83 -15.39 -1.26
CA ARG A 281 17.82 -13.95 -0.97
C ARG A 281 17.42 -13.64 0.47
N GLY A 282 16.75 -14.59 1.13
CA GLY A 282 16.25 -14.43 2.49
C GLY A 282 15.13 -13.40 2.58
N VAL A 283 14.68 -13.13 3.80
CA VAL A 283 13.69 -12.09 4.07
C VAL A 283 14.40 -10.75 4.11
N ASN A 284 13.98 -9.79 3.29
CA ASN A 284 14.37 -8.40 3.53
C ASN A 284 13.56 -7.87 4.71
N LEU A 285 14.17 -7.93 5.90
CA LEU A 285 13.61 -7.50 7.18
C LEU A 285 13.63 -5.98 7.38
N THR A 286 14.08 -5.18 6.41
CA THR A 286 14.17 -3.71 6.57
C THR A 286 12.82 -3.07 6.97
N PRO A 287 11.68 -3.41 6.34
CA PRO A 287 10.38 -2.89 6.79
C PRO A 287 10.02 -3.33 8.22
N LEU A 288 10.35 -4.58 8.58
CA LEU A 288 10.13 -5.11 9.92
C LEU A 288 11.04 -4.44 10.95
N ARG A 289 12.27 -4.04 10.58
CA ARG A 289 13.18 -3.28 11.45
C ARG A 289 12.66 -1.88 11.74
N LEU A 290 12.13 -1.19 10.72
CA LEU A 290 11.43 0.10 10.90
C LEU A 290 10.22 -0.06 11.82
N SER A 291 9.39 -1.07 11.59
CA SER A 291 8.25 -1.35 12.46
C SER A 291 8.70 -1.62 13.90
N ASN A 292 9.79 -2.37 14.10
CA ASN A 292 10.35 -2.66 15.41
C ASN A 292 10.93 -1.41 16.12
N SER A 293 11.62 -0.51 15.41
CA SER A 293 12.13 0.73 16.02
C SER A 293 11.00 1.62 16.49
N TRP A 294 9.96 1.80 15.68
CA TRP A 294 8.75 2.51 16.09
C TRP A 294 8.05 1.83 17.27
N THR A 295 7.92 0.50 17.26
CA THR A 295 7.30 -0.24 18.37
C THR A 295 8.08 -0.05 19.68
N ARG A 296 9.42 -0.06 19.63
CA ARG A 296 10.26 0.25 20.81
C ARG A 296 10.09 1.68 21.27
N ALA A 297 10.05 2.65 20.35
CA ALA A 297 9.81 4.04 20.68
C ALA A 297 8.46 4.21 21.38
N ILE A 298 7.37 3.67 20.83
CA ILE A 298 6.04 3.70 21.44
C ILE A 298 6.08 3.08 22.84
N ALA A 299 6.62 1.87 22.99
CA ALA A 299 6.71 1.20 24.28
C ALA A 299 7.52 1.98 25.33
N ALA A 300 8.56 2.73 24.91
CA ALA A 300 9.35 3.56 25.80
C ALA A 300 8.66 4.89 26.15
N LEU A 301 7.88 5.46 25.23
CA LEU A 301 7.24 6.76 25.36
C LEU A 301 5.88 6.69 26.08
N THR A 302 5.11 5.61 25.90
CA THR A 302 3.73 5.54 26.42
C THR A 302 3.67 5.64 27.95
N PRO A 303 4.47 4.90 28.74
CA PRO A 303 4.42 5.03 30.20
C PRO A 303 4.69 6.45 30.73
N PRO A 304 5.80 7.14 30.36
CA PRO A 304 6.04 8.49 30.83
C PRO A 304 5.02 9.50 30.29
N ALA A 305 4.49 9.30 29.07
CA ALA A 305 3.40 10.13 28.56
C ALA A 305 2.12 9.96 29.41
N LEU A 306 1.74 8.73 29.72
CA LEU A 306 0.56 8.42 30.53
C LEU A 306 0.68 9.00 31.95
N ASP A 307 1.88 8.93 32.54
CA ASP A 307 2.13 9.54 33.84
C ASP A 307 2.07 11.06 33.78
N ALA A 308 2.61 11.68 32.73
CA ALA A 308 2.57 13.12 32.54
C ALA A 308 1.15 13.67 32.42
N ILE A 309 0.26 12.96 31.71
CA ILE A 309 -1.12 13.43 31.47
C ILE A 309 -2.06 13.28 32.65
N LYS A 310 -1.74 12.43 33.65
CA LYS A 310 -2.57 12.26 34.86
C LYS A 310 -2.74 13.55 35.65
N GLU A 311 -1.72 14.41 35.62
CA GLU A 311 -1.70 15.67 36.37
C GLU A 311 -2.22 16.86 35.56
N LEU A 312 -2.50 16.67 34.26
CA LEU A 312 -2.96 17.74 33.39
C LEU A 312 -4.48 17.92 33.48
N PRO A 313 -4.98 19.17 33.45
CA PRO A 313 -6.40 19.42 33.33
C PRO A 313 -6.92 18.94 31.97
N GLY A 314 -7.96 18.11 31.99
CA GLY A 314 -8.68 17.68 30.78
C GLY A 314 -9.72 18.69 30.32
N PRO A 315 -10.18 18.61 29.05
CA PRO A 315 -9.75 17.66 28.01
C PRO A 315 -8.35 17.97 27.47
N ILE A 316 -7.60 16.94 27.09
CA ILE A 316 -6.22 17.04 26.62
C ILE A 316 -6.18 16.88 25.10
N TYR A 317 -5.60 17.87 24.42
CA TYR A 317 -5.31 17.78 22.99
C TYR A 317 -4.03 16.98 22.76
N LEU A 318 -4.11 15.96 21.91
CA LEU A 318 -2.96 15.16 21.50
C LEU A 318 -2.51 15.58 20.10
N GLY A 319 -1.35 16.24 20.04
CA GLY A 319 -0.63 16.51 18.80
C GLY A 319 0.54 15.54 18.60
N ASP A 320 0.83 15.21 17.35
CA ASP A 320 2.04 14.52 16.94
C ASP A 320 2.70 15.21 15.75
N GLY A 321 4.03 15.10 15.71
CA GLY A 321 4.86 15.51 14.60
C GLY A 321 4.99 14.38 13.56
N TYR A 322 5.32 14.81 12.34
CA TYR A 322 5.38 13.98 11.15
C TYR A 322 6.09 12.63 11.37
N GLY A 323 5.39 11.52 11.10
CA GLY A 323 5.93 10.15 11.19
C GLY A 323 5.53 9.36 12.43
N LEU A 324 5.00 10.01 13.47
CA LEU A 324 4.36 9.37 14.63
C LEU A 324 2.84 9.23 14.48
N ASP A 325 2.32 9.76 13.38
CA ASP A 325 0.93 10.20 13.08
C ASP A 325 -0.17 9.12 13.11
N GLY A 326 -0.01 8.06 13.87
CA GLY A 326 -1.08 7.08 14.06
C GLY A 326 -0.78 5.95 15.01
N SER A 327 0.48 5.74 15.41
CA SER A 327 0.86 4.56 16.21
C SER A 327 1.06 4.91 17.69
N ALA A 328 1.91 5.90 17.99
CA ALA A 328 2.15 6.36 19.36
C ALA A 328 0.94 7.09 19.93
N GLY A 329 0.33 7.96 19.12
CA GLY A 329 -0.88 8.66 19.51
C GLY A 329 -2.07 7.72 19.75
N LEU A 330 -2.20 6.65 18.95
CA LEU A 330 -3.23 5.64 19.14
C LEU A 330 -3.02 4.84 20.43
N ASP A 331 -1.79 4.41 20.72
CA ASP A 331 -1.49 3.70 21.97
C ASP A 331 -1.74 4.59 23.18
N LEU A 332 -1.28 5.84 23.19
CA LEU A 332 -1.57 6.77 24.29
C LEU A 332 -3.07 7.01 24.45
N LEU A 333 -3.81 7.23 23.36
CA LEU A 333 -5.25 7.49 23.41
C LEU A 333 -6.01 6.27 23.97
N ALA A 334 -5.67 5.05 23.51
CA ALA A 334 -6.27 3.82 24.01
C ALA A 334 -5.97 3.60 25.50
N ARG A 335 -4.71 3.80 25.92
CA ARG A 335 -4.30 3.66 27.33
C ARG A 335 -4.91 4.73 28.23
N ALA A 336 -5.02 5.96 27.74
CA ALA A 336 -5.68 7.04 28.47
C ALA A 336 -7.18 6.74 28.69
N GLU A 337 -7.86 6.20 27.67
CA GLU A 337 -9.26 5.76 27.77
C GLU A 337 -9.43 4.63 28.80
N GLU A 338 -8.51 3.65 28.85
CA GLU A 338 -8.51 2.57 29.86
C GLU A 338 -8.45 3.09 31.31
N VAL A 339 -7.80 4.24 31.55
CA VAL A 339 -7.66 4.85 32.88
C VAL A 339 -8.58 6.07 33.08
N GLY A 340 -9.49 6.34 32.14
CA GLY A 340 -10.48 7.42 32.24
C GLY A 340 -9.96 8.84 32.06
N ILE A 341 -8.83 9.03 31.36
CA ILE A 341 -8.29 10.35 31.03
C ILE A 341 -8.79 10.78 29.65
N ASP A 342 -9.38 11.98 29.56
CA ASP A 342 -9.97 12.50 28.32
C ASP A 342 -8.90 13.08 27.38
N VAL A 343 -8.30 12.22 26.56
CA VAL A 343 -7.34 12.57 25.51
C VAL A 343 -8.02 12.51 24.14
N ARG A 344 -7.90 13.58 23.36
CA ARG A 344 -8.57 13.73 22.06
C ARG A 344 -7.64 14.26 20.99
N ARG A 345 -7.99 13.97 19.73
CA ARG A 345 -7.26 14.44 18.53
C ARG A 345 -7.92 15.67 17.91
N GLY A 346 -7.22 16.34 17.01
CA GLY A 346 -7.84 17.37 16.18
C GLY A 346 -8.95 16.81 15.27
N PRO A 347 -9.94 17.63 14.86
CA PRO A 347 -11.06 17.18 14.02
C PRO A 347 -10.62 16.62 12.66
N SER A 348 -9.44 17.00 12.17
CA SER A 348 -8.82 16.41 10.97
C SER A 348 -8.61 14.90 11.06
N TRP A 349 -8.61 14.34 12.27
CA TRP A 349 -8.45 12.91 12.55
C TRP A 349 -9.77 12.18 12.82
N ALA A 350 -10.92 12.86 12.74
CA ALA A 350 -12.23 12.25 12.97
C ALA A 350 -12.50 11.04 12.06
N TYR A 351 -11.93 11.02 10.85
CA TYR A 351 -12.06 9.88 9.93
C TYR A 351 -11.41 8.58 10.44
N ILE A 352 -10.45 8.67 11.38
CA ILE A 352 -9.83 7.49 12.02
C ILE A 352 -10.49 7.22 13.37
N TYR A 353 -10.62 8.23 14.23
CA TYR A 353 -10.98 8.05 15.63
C TYR A 353 -12.47 8.27 15.93
N GLY A 354 -13.23 8.83 14.98
CA GLY A 354 -14.61 9.26 15.15
C GLY A 354 -14.74 10.63 15.84
N ASP A 355 -15.85 11.32 15.58
CA ASP A 355 -16.09 12.68 16.09
C ASP A 355 -16.00 12.77 17.63
N ASN A 356 -16.48 11.73 18.33
CA ASN A 356 -16.50 11.67 19.79
C ASN A 356 -15.11 11.64 20.44
N ARG A 357 -14.05 11.38 19.68
CA ARG A 357 -12.64 11.36 20.15
C ARG A 357 -11.83 12.52 19.60
N THR A 358 -12.52 13.56 19.14
CA THR A 358 -11.90 14.78 18.63
C THR A 358 -12.27 16.01 19.43
N ILE A 359 -11.38 17.01 19.41
CA ILE A 359 -11.57 18.32 20.03
C ILE A 359 -10.83 19.38 19.22
N GLU A 360 -11.43 20.57 19.10
CA GLU A 360 -10.72 21.72 18.58
C GLU A 360 -9.56 22.07 19.53
N ARG A 361 -8.39 22.36 18.96
CA ARG A 361 -7.19 22.64 19.77
C ARG A 361 -7.43 23.77 20.78
N SER A 362 -8.18 24.80 20.41
CA SER A 362 -8.52 25.95 21.26
C SER A 362 -9.48 25.63 22.42
N GLN A 363 -10.13 24.45 22.41
CA GLN A 363 -11.09 24.03 23.44
C GLN A 363 -10.45 23.10 24.48
N ALA A 364 -9.22 22.66 24.27
CA ALA A 364 -8.52 21.80 25.23
C ALA A 364 -7.97 22.62 26.40
N ALA A 365 -7.92 22.01 27.58
CA ALA A 365 -7.33 22.62 28.77
C ALA A 365 -5.82 22.38 28.87
N SER A 366 -5.31 21.39 28.13
CA SER A 366 -3.89 21.05 28.04
C SER A 366 -3.55 20.39 26.71
N GLU A 367 -2.27 20.35 26.38
CA GLU A 367 -1.74 19.72 25.18
C GLU A 367 -0.60 18.78 25.51
N VAL A 368 -0.57 17.65 24.81
CA VAL A 368 0.58 16.73 24.76
C VAL A 368 1.03 16.59 23.33
N LEU A 369 2.34 16.76 23.10
CA LEU A 369 2.96 16.68 21.79
C LEU A 369 4.01 15.58 21.76
N PHE A 370 3.92 14.69 20.77
CA PHE A 370 5.01 13.79 20.41
C PHE A 370 5.77 14.35 19.22
N LEU A 371 7.02 14.78 19.41
CA LEU A 371 7.78 15.50 18.39
C LEU A 371 9.14 14.87 18.12
N THR A 372 9.61 15.01 16.88
CA THR A 372 10.92 14.57 16.41
C THR A 372 11.70 15.72 15.79
N GLU A 373 13.02 15.53 15.67
CA GLU A 373 13.90 16.37 14.84
C GLU A 373 13.71 17.89 15.02
N SER A 374 13.56 18.66 13.94
CA SER A 374 13.43 20.11 14.00
C SER A 374 12.24 20.58 14.83
N ALA A 375 11.07 19.94 14.73
CA ALA A 375 9.87 20.31 15.48
C ALA A 375 10.08 20.17 17.00
N ARG A 376 10.86 19.18 17.43
CA ARG A 376 11.30 19.02 18.83
C ARG A 376 12.14 20.22 19.27
N LEU A 377 13.14 20.62 18.48
CA LEU A 377 14.03 21.74 18.80
C LEU A 377 13.28 23.09 18.84
N GLU A 378 12.29 23.28 17.97
CA GLU A 378 11.42 24.47 18.02
C GLU A 378 10.66 24.55 19.34
N THR A 379 10.00 23.45 19.69
CA THR A 379 9.15 23.37 20.88
C THR A 379 9.97 23.46 22.15
N GLN A 380 11.19 22.92 22.15
CA GLN A 380 12.13 23.04 23.26
C GLN A 380 12.54 24.50 23.53
N SER A 381 12.53 25.36 22.51
CA SER A 381 12.84 26.79 22.67
C SER A 381 11.66 27.63 23.15
N ASP A 382 10.44 27.08 23.13
CA ASP A 382 9.24 27.78 23.59
C ASP A 382 9.01 27.48 25.08
N PRO A 383 9.11 28.49 25.98
CA PRO A 383 8.91 28.29 27.42
C PRO A 383 7.48 27.87 27.78
N TYR A 384 6.56 27.92 26.81
CA TYR A 384 5.20 27.43 27.00
C TYR A 384 5.11 25.91 27.16
N TYR A 385 6.06 25.18 26.57
CA TYR A 385 6.10 23.73 26.62
C TYR A 385 7.21 23.25 27.52
N ARG A 386 6.96 22.11 28.16
CA ARG A 386 7.94 21.41 28.98
C ARG A 386 8.20 20.04 28.37
N GLU A 387 9.45 19.77 28.03
CA GLU A 387 9.91 18.43 27.63
C GLU A 387 9.90 17.52 28.85
N ILE A 388 9.09 16.45 28.82
CA ILE A 388 8.93 15.53 29.95
C ILE A 388 9.87 14.33 29.82
N PHE A 389 10.02 13.84 28.59
CA PHE A 389 10.80 12.64 28.33
C PHE A 389 11.28 12.62 26.88
N THR A 390 12.48 12.08 26.68
CA THR A 390 13.11 11.92 25.38
C THR A 390 13.60 10.49 25.24
N TYR A 391 13.28 9.86 24.12
CA TYR A 391 13.78 8.56 23.73
C TYR A 391 14.67 8.71 22.50
N ASP A 392 15.95 8.37 22.66
CA ASP A 392 16.89 8.19 21.56
C ASP A 392 17.14 6.68 21.38
N PRO A 393 16.75 6.09 20.24
CA PRO A 393 17.03 4.68 19.97
C PRO A 393 18.49 4.39 19.64
N LEU A 394 19.31 5.42 19.37
CA LEU A 394 20.73 5.28 19.08
C LEU A 394 21.55 5.32 20.38
N SER A 395 22.55 4.45 20.47
CA SER A 395 23.59 4.61 21.50
C SER A 395 24.38 5.91 21.28
N PRO A 396 25.09 6.44 22.29
CA PRO A 396 25.86 7.68 22.16
C PRO A 396 26.84 7.67 20.97
N ASP A 397 27.51 6.54 20.73
CA ASP A 397 28.45 6.39 19.60
C ASP A 397 27.73 6.42 18.25
N GLN A 398 26.56 5.77 18.16
CA GLN A 398 25.72 5.76 16.97
C GLN A 398 25.13 7.15 16.67
N ARG A 399 24.75 7.89 17.71
CA ARG A 399 24.27 9.27 17.58
C ARG A 399 25.37 10.19 17.07
N ALA A 400 26.58 10.09 17.63
CA ALA A 400 27.73 10.84 17.14
C ALA A 400 28.07 10.52 15.67
N GLU A 401 27.97 9.24 15.28
CA GLU A 401 28.14 8.83 13.88
C GLU A 401 27.04 9.41 12.97
N PHE A 402 25.77 9.36 13.41
CA PHE A 402 24.64 9.92 12.68
C PHE A 402 24.83 11.42 12.43
N ASP A 403 25.15 12.17 13.48
CA ASP A 403 25.33 13.63 13.42
C ASP A 403 26.52 14.00 12.52
N ALA A 404 27.61 13.22 12.56
CA ALA A 404 28.75 13.42 11.67
C ALA A 404 28.39 13.19 10.19
N LEU A 405 27.54 12.21 9.88
CA LEU A 405 27.06 11.95 8.52
C LEU A 405 26.12 13.07 8.04
N VAL A 406 25.20 13.53 8.90
CA VAL A 406 24.31 14.66 8.60
C VAL A 406 25.13 15.93 8.35
N ALA A 407 26.08 16.26 9.23
CA ALA A 407 26.93 17.43 9.07
C ALA A 407 27.74 17.40 7.77
N LYS A 408 28.24 16.22 7.38
CA LYS A 408 29.02 16.03 6.15
C LYS A 408 28.19 16.21 4.87
N HIS A 409 26.96 15.70 4.83
CA HIS A 409 26.17 15.62 3.59
C HIS A 409 25.03 16.64 3.50
N ALA A 410 24.64 17.21 4.63
CA ALA A 410 23.57 18.21 4.74
C ALA A 410 24.02 19.49 5.47
N GLY A 411 25.32 19.65 5.74
CA GLY A 411 25.88 20.90 6.23
C GLY A 411 25.76 22.03 5.20
N PHE A 412 25.50 23.24 5.68
CA PHE A 412 25.43 24.44 4.85
C PHE A 412 25.91 25.66 5.61
N ASP A 413 26.47 26.62 4.88
CA ASP A 413 26.85 27.92 5.45
C ASP A 413 25.58 28.69 5.81
N HIS A 414 25.48 29.10 7.07
CA HIS A 414 24.39 29.90 7.60
C HIS A 414 24.92 31.07 8.41
N PRO A 415 24.21 32.21 8.43
CA PRO A 415 24.61 33.36 9.23
C PRO A 415 24.69 33.00 10.72
N ALA A 416 25.63 33.63 11.42
CA ALA A 416 25.75 33.50 12.87
C ALA A 416 24.45 33.94 13.56
N GLY A 417 23.94 33.12 14.47
CA GLY A 417 22.70 33.39 15.22
C GLY A 417 21.43 32.71 14.69
N LEU A 418 21.53 31.88 13.64
CA LEU A 418 20.41 31.00 13.25
C LEU A 418 20.06 30.06 14.42
N SER A 419 18.77 29.84 14.68
CA SER A 419 18.36 28.94 15.76
C SER A 419 18.69 27.48 15.42
N PRO A 420 18.94 26.62 16.43
CA PRO A 420 19.18 25.19 16.20
C PRO A 420 18.09 24.51 15.36
N ALA A 421 16.84 24.89 15.55
CA ALA A 421 15.72 24.37 14.77
C ALA A 421 15.71 24.84 13.30
N ALA A 422 16.11 26.09 13.03
CA ALA A 422 16.25 26.57 11.67
C ALA A 422 17.42 25.86 10.93
N ILE A 423 18.51 25.57 11.65
CA ILE A 423 19.61 24.76 11.13
C ILE A 423 19.13 23.34 10.81
N ALA A 424 18.45 22.69 11.75
CA ALA A 424 17.93 21.33 11.58
C ALA A 424 16.99 21.22 10.36
N ARG A 425 16.07 22.18 10.14
CA ARG A 425 15.21 22.20 8.94
C ARG A 425 15.99 22.35 7.64
N GLY A 426 17.00 23.21 7.64
CA GLY A 426 17.87 23.35 6.47
C GLY A 426 18.60 22.05 6.15
N GLN A 427 19.09 21.36 7.20
CA GLN A 427 19.71 20.05 7.08
C GLN A 427 18.72 19.00 6.57
N GLU A 428 17.49 18.92 7.11
CA GLU A 428 16.45 17.98 6.68
C GLU A 428 16.18 18.09 5.16
N GLN A 429 16.04 19.30 4.63
CA GLN A 429 15.81 19.52 3.19
C GLN A 429 16.99 19.06 2.31
N LEU A 430 18.22 19.35 2.74
CA LEU A 430 19.43 18.92 2.02
C LEU A 430 19.63 17.41 2.11
N LEU A 431 19.33 16.84 3.28
CA LEU A 431 19.40 15.42 3.55
C LEU A 431 18.39 14.66 2.70
N GLU A 432 17.16 15.15 2.56
CA GLU A 432 16.16 14.59 1.66
C GLU A 432 16.70 14.54 0.22
N LYS A 433 17.29 15.63 -0.26
CA LYS A 433 17.88 15.70 -1.61
C LYS A 433 19.05 14.73 -1.81
N TRP A 434 19.94 14.61 -0.82
CA TRP A 434 21.05 13.67 -0.85
C TRP A 434 20.54 12.21 -0.85
N VAL A 435 19.59 11.89 0.03
CA VAL A 435 18.96 10.57 0.13
C VAL A 435 18.30 10.17 -1.20
N GLN A 436 17.55 11.07 -1.83
CA GLN A 436 16.94 10.80 -3.15
C GLN A 436 17.99 10.53 -4.23
N THR A 437 19.13 11.24 -4.18
CA THR A 437 20.24 11.04 -5.10
C THR A 437 20.90 9.67 -4.91
N GLU A 438 21.15 9.27 -3.67
CA GLU A 438 21.74 7.97 -3.32
C GLU A 438 20.81 6.80 -3.64
N LEU A 439 19.50 6.95 -3.42
CA LEU A 439 18.50 5.95 -3.81
C LEU A 439 18.41 5.76 -5.33
N ALA A 440 18.63 6.81 -6.10
CA ALA A 440 18.65 6.76 -7.56
C ALA A 440 19.97 6.18 -8.10
N ALA A 441 21.03 6.13 -7.29
CA ALA A 441 22.33 5.62 -7.70
C ALA A 441 22.30 4.10 -7.92
N LYS A 442 23.02 3.62 -8.95
CA LYS A 442 23.18 2.17 -9.20
C LYS A 442 23.88 1.46 -8.04
N SER A 443 24.78 2.17 -7.35
CA SER A 443 25.55 1.70 -6.21
C SER A 443 25.60 2.80 -5.16
N PRO A 444 24.76 2.75 -4.11
CA PRO A 444 24.77 3.75 -3.05
C PRO A 444 26.10 3.76 -2.28
N SER A 445 26.48 4.93 -1.80
CA SER A 445 27.74 5.17 -1.08
C SER A 445 27.81 4.41 0.26
N ALA A 446 29.02 4.18 0.75
CA ALA A 446 29.22 3.57 2.06
C ALA A 446 28.65 4.44 3.20
N ASP A 447 28.73 5.76 3.06
CA ASP A 447 28.13 6.73 3.98
C ASP A 447 26.61 6.59 3.99
N PHE A 448 25.98 6.51 2.82
CA PHE A 448 24.54 6.30 2.73
C PHE A 448 24.08 5.01 3.38
N LYS A 449 24.82 3.90 3.21
CA LYS A 449 24.48 2.62 3.86
C LYS A 449 24.55 2.70 5.39
N ARG A 450 25.54 3.43 5.92
CA ARG A 450 25.70 3.65 7.37
C ARG A 450 24.60 4.56 7.91
N TYR A 451 24.38 5.69 7.24
CA TYR A 451 23.29 6.62 7.53
C TYR A 451 21.93 5.90 7.54
N LEU A 452 21.63 5.13 6.50
CA LEU A 452 20.39 4.38 6.38
C LEU A 452 20.24 3.37 7.52
N LYS A 453 21.31 2.66 7.90
CA LYS A 453 21.27 1.73 9.04
C LYS A 453 20.85 2.43 10.34
N LEU A 454 21.44 3.59 10.62
CA LEU A 454 21.13 4.40 11.81
C LEU A 454 19.72 4.99 11.73
N LEU A 455 19.31 5.50 10.57
CA LEU A 455 17.97 6.02 10.35
C LEU A 455 16.89 4.96 10.58
N LEU A 456 17.14 3.70 10.18
CA LEU A 456 16.21 2.59 10.38
C LEU A 456 16.01 2.23 11.87
N ASP A 457 16.99 2.55 12.73
CA ASP A 457 16.87 2.34 14.18
C ASP A 457 15.94 3.38 14.84
N GLY A 458 15.61 4.47 14.14
CA GLY A 458 14.56 5.44 14.49
C GLY A 458 15.09 6.84 14.83
N PRO A 459 14.24 7.88 14.74
CA PRO A 459 14.60 9.24 15.15
C PRO A 459 14.56 9.40 16.67
N VAL A 460 15.11 10.52 17.16
CA VAL A 460 14.85 10.96 18.55
C VAL A 460 13.40 11.41 18.63
N VAL A 461 12.69 10.91 19.65
CA VAL A 461 11.31 11.29 19.92
C VAL A 461 11.20 11.86 21.33
N SER A 462 10.52 13.00 21.47
CA SER A 462 10.24 13.61 22.76
C SER A 462 8.76 13.83 22.99
N ILE A 463 8.39 13.81 24.27
CA ILE A 463 7.07 14.20 24.77
C ILE A 463 7.16 15.60 25.35
N PHE A 464 6.30 16.49 24.89
CA PHE A 464 6.08 17.79 25.50
C PHE A 464 4.68 17.89 26.06
N VAL A 465 4.55 18.66 27.14
CA VAL A 465 3.25 19.07 27.68
C VAL A 465 3.20 20.59 27.74
N SER A 466 2.02 21.17 27.54
CA SER A 466 1.83 22.61 27.71
C SER A 466 1.73 22.99 29.19
N ASN A 467 2.17 24.21 29.52
CA ASN A 467 1.99 24.81 30.86
C ASN A 467 0.59 25.43 31.06
N GLY A 468 -0.34 25.23 30.12
CA GLY A 468 -1.71 25.75 30.14
C GLY A 468 -2.51 25.37 28.89
N PRO A 469 -3.65 26.04 28.61
CA PRO A 469 -4.48 25.80 27.42
C PRO A 469 -3.75 26.07 26.10
N PRO A 470 -3.95 25.31 25.02
CA PRO A 470 -3.18 25.49 23.78
C PRO A 470 -3.25 26.93 23.23
N ARG A 471 -2.11 27.43 22.72
CA ARG A 471 -1.98 28.77 22.12
C ARG A 471 -2.33 28.79 20.64
#